data_AF-A0A946H7H3-F1
#
_entry.id   AF-A0A946H7H3-F1
#
_cell.length_a   1.000
_cell.length_b   1.000
_cell.length_c   1.000
_cell.angle_alpha   90.00
_cell.angle_beta   90.00
_cell.angle_gamma   90.00
#
_symmetry.space_group_name_H-M   'P 1'
#
loop_
_entity.id
_entity.type
_entity.pdbx_description
1 polymer ?
#
loop_
_entity_poly.entity_id
_entity_poly.type
_entity_poly.pdbx_seq_one_letter_code
_entity_poly.pdbx_strand_id
1 'polypeptide(L)'
;AWVADYPDPENFLKLFYGKTVPLGENESSFPNAHRYNNPQFDSIFELALAEMDSEERNRLYVACDQLLIDDAAFISLYYDEYIRLLGLNVRNFPQNAMEYRDMTEVFLSKEKKK
;
A
#
# COMPACT_ATOMS: atom_id res chain seq x y z
N ALA A 1 1.94 3.53 -10.35
CA ALA A 1 1.95 2.27 -9.58
C ALA A 1 2.54 2.57 -8.21
N TRP A 2 2.11 1.84 -7.18
CA TRP A 2 2.60 1.98 -5.82
C TRP A 2 2.87 0.61 -5.21
N VAL A 3 3.89 0.52 -4.37
CA VAL A 3 4.20 -0.67 -3.57
C VAL A 3 4.18 -0.23 -2.12
N ALA A 4 3.35 -0.88 -1.30
CA ALA A 4 3.22 -0.48 0.10
C ALA A 4 4.52 -0.71 0.88
N ASP A 5 4.89 0.26 1.70
CA ASP A 5 6.05 0.14 2.60
C ASP A 5 5.72 -0.74 3.83
N TYR A 6 4.46 -0.73 4.26
CA TYR A 6 3.91 -1.48 5.40
C TYR A 6 2.44 -1.85 5.14
N PRO A 7 1.93 -2.94 5.77
CA PRO A 7 0.60 -3.48 5.47
C PRO A 7 -0.53 -2.71 6.18
N ASP A 8 -0.66 -1.41 5.89
CA ASP A 8 -1.75 -0.57 6.39
C ASP A 8 -2.43 0.16 5.20
N PRO A 9 -3.78 0.23 5.14
CA PRO A 9 -4.50 0.96 4.09
C PRO A 9 -4.09 2.42 3.94
N GLU A 10 -3.68 3.06 5.04
CA GLU A 10 -3.15 4.43 5.05
C GLU A 10 -2.03 4.62 4.03
N ASN A 11 -1.18 3.60 3.83
CA ASN A 11 -0.03 3.68 2.93
C ASN A 11 -0.46 3.95 1.47
N PHE A 12 -1.63 3.45 1.07
CA PHE A 12 -2.21 3.71 -0.25
C PHE A 12 -3.06 4.98 -0.26
N LEU A 13 -3.85 5.23 0.79
CA LEU A 13 -4.76 6.37 0.85
C LEU A 13 -4.02 7.71 0.99
N LYS A 14 -2.86 7.75 1.66
CA LYS A 14 -2.03 8.97 1.78
C LYS A 14 -1.60 9.56 0.44
N LEU A 15 -1.58 8.75 -0.62
CA LEU A 15 -1.30 9.19 -1.99
C LEU A 15 -2.36 10.15 -2.54
N PHE A 16 -3.48 10.30 -1.85
CA PHE A 16 -4.57 11.18 -2.25
C PHE A 16 -4.81 12.28 -1.21
N TYR A 17 -3.95 12.41 -0.19
CA TYR A 17 -4.13 13.44 0.84
C TYR A 17 -3.86 14.84 0.27
N GLY A 18 -4.88 15.69 0.25
CA GLY A 18 -4.90 16.99 -0.42
C GLY A 18 -3.89 17.98 0.16
N LYS A 19 -3.61 17.92 1.47
CA LYS A 19 -2.62 18.80 2.11
C LYS A 19 -1.18 18.59 1.64
N THR A 20 -0.89 17.50 0.91
CA THR A 20 0.42 17.25 0.32
C THR A 20 0.57 17.83 -1.10
N VAL A 21 -0.50 18.40 -1.65
CA VAL A 21 -0.50 18.99 -3.00
C VAL A 21 0.10 20.40 -2.96
N PRO A 22 1.15 20.70 -3.73
CA PRO A 22 1.74 22.03 -3.79
C PRO A 22 0.85 23.02 -4.55
N LEU A 23 0.95 24.30 -4.18
CA LEU A 23 0.17 25.40 -4.76
C LEU A 23 0.59 25.71 -6.20
N GLY A 24 1.88 25.61 -6.52
CA GLY A 24 2.38 25.88 -7.87
C GLY A 24 1.97 24.79 -8.85
N GLU A 25 1.33 25.13 -9.96
CA GLU A 25 0.82 24.16 -10.95
C GLU A 25 1.93 23.29 -11.58
N ASN A 26 3.13 23.85 -11.74
CA ASN A 26 4.29 23.18 -12.33
C ASN A 26 5.18 22.49 -11.30
N GLU A 27 4.80 22.49 -10.02
CA GLU A 27 5.56 21.82 -8.97
C GLU A 27 5.23 20.32 -8.93
N SER A 28 6.25 19.51 -8.67
CA SER A 28 6.08 18.08 -8.49
C SER A 28 5.26 17.82 -7.22
N SER A 29 4.11 17.17 -7.38
CA SER A 29 3.26 16.76 -6.25
C SER A 29 3.61 15.33 -5.86
N PHE A 30 4.28 15.15 -4.73
CA PHE A 30 4.62 13.84 -4.19
C PHE A 30 4.38 13.83 -2.67
N PRO A 31 3.76 12.78 -2.10
CA PRO A 31 3.40 11.52 -2.73
C PRO A 31 2.11 11.57 -3.58
N ASN A 32 1.32 12.64 -3.49
CA ASN A 32 0.08 12.80 -4.24
C ASN A 32 0.29 13.26 -5.69
N ALA A 33 0.80 12.34 -6.52
CA ALA A 33 1.06 12.59 -7.94
C ALA A 33 -0.21 12.90 -8.75
N HIS A 34 -1.37 12.47 -8.26
CA HIS A 34 -2.67 12.74 -8.88
C HIS A 34 -3.17 14.17 -8.65
N ARG A 35 -2.53 14.92 -7.72
CA ARG A 35 -2.99 16.24 -7.24
C ARG A 35 -4.45 16.21 -6.78
N TYR A 36 -4.92 15.07 -6.30
CA TYR A 36 -6.28 14.93 -5.79
C TYR A 36 -6.42 15.77 -4.51
N ASN A 37 -7.48 16.57 -4.43
CA ASN A 37 -7.69 17.49 -3.33
C ASN A 37 -9.20 17.62 -3.07
N ASN A 38 -9.69 16.83 -2.11
CA ASN A 38 -11.09 16.80 -1.72
C ASN A 38 -11.19 17.01 -0.19
N PRO A 39 -11.79 18.12 0.29
CA PRO A 39 -11.90 18.41 1.72
C PRO A 39 -12.63 17.33 2.53
N GLN A 40 -13.59 16.62 1.92
CA GLN A 40 -14.30 15.52 2.58
C GLN A 40 -13.37 14.31 2.78
N PHE A 41 -12.59 13.97 1.75
CA PHE A 41 -11.58 12.91 1.86
C PHE A 41 -10.57 13.25 2.95
N ASP A 42 -10.00 14.46 2.92
CA ASP A 42 -8.99 14.91 3.89
C ASP A 42 -9.53 14.84 5.33
N SER A 43 -10.78 15.25 5.55
CA SER A 43 -11.40 15.19 6.87
C SER A 43 -11.57 13.75 7.38
N ILE A 44 -12.02 12.82 6.53
CA ILE A 44 -12.22 11.41 6.95
C ILE A 44 -10.86 10.74 7.15
N PHE A 45 -9.90 11.02 6.27
CA PHE A 45 -8.55 10.47 6.35
C PHE A 45 -7.85 10.92 7.65
N GLU A 46 -7.95 12.20 8.02
CA GLU A 46 -7.40 12.71 9.27
C GLU A 46 -8.06 12.10 10.52
N LEU A 47 -9.38 11.85 10.47
CA LEU A 47 -10.06 11.12 11.53
C LEU A 47 -9.53 9.68 11.65
N ALA A 48 -9.33 9.00 10.52
CA ALA A 48 -8.79 7.65 10.50
C ALA A 48 -7.36 7.59 11.07
N LEU A 49 -6.52 8.60 10.79
CA LEU A 49 -5.17 8.70 11.34
C LEU A 49 -5.15 8.87 12.88
N ALA A 50 -6.17 9.51 13.44
CA ALA A 50 -6.30 9.71 14.88
C ALA A 50 -7.04 8.57 15.60
N GLU A 51 -7.67 7.64 14.86
CA GLU A 51 -8.48 6.57 15.41
C GLU A 51 -7.63 5.37 15.87
N MET A 52 -7.83 4.98 17.13
CA MET A 52 -7.08 3.90 17.77
C MET A 52 -7.77 2.55 17.59
N ASP A 53 -9.10 2.53 17.54
CA ASP A 53 -9.87 1.33 17.28
C ASP A 53 -9.69 0.88 15.83
N SER A 54 -9.23 -0.36 15.64
CA SER A 54 -8.91 -0.86 14.31
C SER A 54 -10.14 -1.07 13.43
N GLU A 55 -11.30 -1.40 14.02
CA GLU A 55 -12.52 -1.64 13.24
C GLU A 55 -13.06 -0.31 12.72
N GLU A 56 -13.14 0.69 13.60
CA GLU A 56 -13.60 2.03 13.24
C GLU A 56 -12.63 2.72 12.27
N ARG A 57 -11.31 2.61 12.51
CA ARG A 57 -10.30 3.11 11.56
C ARG A 57 -10.46 2.50 10.17
N ASN A 58 -10.72 1.20 10.08
CA ASN A 58 -10.96 0.53 8.80
C ASN A 58 -12.25 1.00 8.12
N ARG A 59 -13.32 1.27 8.87
CA ARG A 59 -14.55 1.86 8.30
C ARG A 59 -14.29 3.24 7.70
N LEU A 60 -13.50 4.07 8.37
CA LEU A 60 -13.10 5.38 7.86
C LEU A 60 -12.25 5.24 6.58
N TYR A 61 -11.30 4.29 6.55
CA TYR A 61 -10.52 4.01 5.33
C TYR A 61 -11.36 3.51 4.17
N VAL A 62 -12.38 2.67 4.41
CA VAL A 62 -13.33 2.25 3.37
C VAL A 62 -14.11 3.45 2.83
N ALA A 63 -14.51 4.40 3.70
CA ALA A 63 -15.17 5.62 3.24
C ALA A 63 -14.25 6.50 2.40
N CYS A 64 -12.96 6.62 2.76
CA CYS A 64 -11.95 7.27 1.93
C CYS A 64 -11.80 6.59 0.57
N ASP A 65 -11.66 5.26 0.53
CA ASP A 65 -11.53 4.50 -0.72
C ASP A 65 -12.74 4.69 -1.64
N GLN A 66 -13.95 4.65 -1.08
CA GLN A 66 -15.19 4.87 -1.84
C GLN A 66 -15.22 6.26 -2.50
N LEU A 67 -14.78 7.32 -1.80
CA LEU A 67 -14.68 8.66 -2.39
C LEU A 67 -13.74 8.71 -3.60
N LEU A 68 -12.61 8.00 -3.53
CA LEU A 68 -11.67 7.95 -4.65
C LEU A 68 -12.26 7.22 -5.86
N ILE A 69 -13.05 6.16 -5.62
CA ILE A 69 -13.78 5.44 -6.67
C ILE A 69 -14.87 6.31 -7.28
N ASP A 70 -15.68 6.97 -6.45
CA ASP A 70 -16.80 7.82 -6.89
C ASP A 70 -16.30 9.02 -7.72
N ASP A 71 -15.18 9.63 -7.32
CA ASP A 71 -14.54 10.74 -8.02
C ASP A 71 -13.70 10.28 -9.23
N ALA A 72 -13.55 8.96 -9.44
CA ALA A 72 -12.65 8.37 -10.42
C ALA A 72 -11.21 8.94 -10.34
N ALA A 73 -10.71 9.16 -9.11
CA ALA A 73 -9.40 9.76 -8.85
C ALA A 73 -8.23 8.91 -9.39
N PHE A 74 -8.45 7.59 -9.50
CA PHE A 74 -7.54 6.65 -10.15
C PHE A 74 -8.33 5.46 -10.70
N ILE A 75 -7.66 4.65 -11.52
CA ILE A 75 -8.19 3.37 -12.01
C ILE A 75 -7.20 2.27 -11.64
N SER A 76 -7.65 1.30 -10.84
CA SER A 76 -6.87 0.09 -10.56
C SER A 76 -6.88 -0.82 -11.78
N LEU A 77 -5.70 -1.15 -12.31
CA LEU A 77 -5.57 -1.98 -13.52
C LEU A 77 -5.22 -3.43 -13.20
N TYR A 78 -4.29 -3.65 -12.27
CA TYR A 78 -3.82 -4.97 -11.86
C TYR A 78 -3.12 -4.89 -10.50
N TYR A 79 -3.04 -6.02 -9.82
CA TYR A 79 -2.18 -6.23 -8.66
C TYR A 79 -1.05 -7.16 -9.08
N ASP A 80 0.17 -6.88 -8.62
CA ASP A 80 1.32 -7.73 -8.91
C ASP A 80 1.19 -9.06 -8.16
N GLU A 81 1.34 -10.16 -8.89
CA GLU A 81 1.53 -11.48 -8.30
C GLU A 81 3.02 -11.82 -8.25
N TYR A 82 3.47 -12.33 -7.10
CA TYR A 82 4.84 -12.72 -6.91
C TYR A 82 4.99 -14.22 -7.07
N ILE A 83 5.75 -14.64 -8.08
CA ILE A 83 6.14 -16.03 -8.28
C ILE A 83 7.61 -16.18 -7.93
N ARG A 84 7.93 -17.12 -7.04
CA ARG A 84 9.31 -17.39 -6.62
C ARG A 84 9.76 -18.78 -7.07
N LEU A 85 10.68 -18.80 -8.05
CA LEU A 85 11.36 -20.03 -8.45
C LEU A 85 12.48 -20.36 -7.46
N LEU A 86 12.43 -21.54 -6.86
CA LEU A 86 13.40 -21.99 -5.87
C LEU A 86 14.15 -23.24 -6.36
N GLY A 87 15.46 -23.26 -6.10
CA GLY A 87 16.23 -24.50 -6.25
C GLY A 87 15.71 -25.57 -5.30
N LEU A 88 15.72 -26.84 -5.73
CA LEU A 88 15.22 -27.96 -4.92
C LEU A 88 15.93 -28.14 -3.58
N ASN A 89 17.12 -27.57 -3.42
CA ASN A 89 17.91 -27.56 -2.19
C ASN A 89 17.67 -26.34 -1.27
N VAL A 90 16.92 -25.31 -1.70
CA VAL A 90 16.63 -24.14 -0.86
C VAL A 90 15.63 -24.50 0.24
N ARG A 91 15.91 -24.08 1.47
CA ARG A 91 15.06 -24.32 2.64
C ARG A 91 14.81 -23.01 3.39
N ASN A 92 13.71 -23.03 4.16
CA ASN A 92 13.30 -21.96 5.05
C ASN A 92 13.17 -20.58 4.37
N PHE A 93 12.64 -20.55 3.15
CA PHE A 93 12.43 -19.32 2.38
C PHE A 93 10.94 -19.09 2.09
N PRO A 94 10.11 -18.79 3.11
CA PRO A 94 8.68 -18.61 2.94
C PRO A 94 8.34 -17.36 2.12
N GLN A 95 7.14 -17.35 1.56
CA GLN A 95 6.56 -16.19 0.90
C GLN A 95 5.55 -15.51 1.85
N ASN A 96 5.44 -14.18 1.77
CA ASN A 96 4.52 -13.38 2.58
C ASN A 96 3.98 -12.22 1.74
N ALA A 97 2.87 -11.62 2.17
CA ALA A 97 2.15 -10.59 1.41
C ALA A 97 2.98 -9.32 1.13
N MET A 98 3.97 -9.02 1.97
CA MET A 98 4.88 -7.87 1.79
C MET A 98 6.17 -8.24 1.03
N GLU A 99 6.28 -9.48 0.56
CA GLU A 99 7.48 -10.03 -0.08
C GLU A 99 8.78 -9.86 0.73
N TYR A 100 8.70 -9.79 2.06
CA TYR A 100 9.91 -9.76 2.90
C TYR A 100 10.74 -11.01 2.69
N ARG A 101 12.06 -10.84 2.60
CA ARG A 101 13.04 -11.91 2.37
C ARG A 101 14.05 -11.91 3.49
N ASP A 102 13.77 -12.66 4.54
CA ASP A 102 14.75 -12.88 5.59
C ASP A 102 15.77 -13.93 5.12
N MET A 103 16.91 -13.45 4.64
CA MET A 103 17.99 -14.32 4.16
C MET A 103 18.85 -14.90 5.29
N THR A 104 18.67 -14.45 6.54
CA THR A 104 19.44 -14.97 7.68
C THR A 104 19.01 -16.37 8.08
N GLU A 105 17.75 -16.69 7.79
CA GLU A 105 17.10 -17.97 8.07
C GLU A 105 17.17 -18.95 6.88
N VAL A 106 17.56 -18.47 5.69
CA VAL A 106 17.59 -19.25 4.44
C VAL A 106 18.88 -20.04 4.33
N PHE A 107 18.77 -21.33 3.97
CA PHE A 107 19.93 -22.20 3.79
C PHE A 107 19.78 -23.19 2.63
N LEU A 108 20.91 -23.75 2.21
CA LEU A 108 20.99 -24.80 1.19
C LEU A 108 21.13 -26.17 1.87
N SER A 109 20.16 -27.06 1.65
CA SER A 109 20.24 -28.46 2.09
C SER A 109 21.07 -29.30 1.12
N LYS A 110 21.75 -30.34 1.63
CA LYS A 110 22.36 -31.38 0.79
C LYS A 110 21.31 -32.25 0.10
N GLU A 111 20.12 -32.38 0.68
CA GLU A 111 19.01 -33.16 0.14
C GLU A 111 18.05 -32.27 -0.66
N LYS A 112 17.71 -32.69 -1.89
CA LYS A 112 16.75 -32.00 -2.75
C LYS A 112 15.31 -32.37 -2.35
N LYS A 113 14.39 -31.41 -2.38
CA LYS A 113 12.95 -31.65 -2.19
C LYS A 113 12.51 -32.55 -3.37
N LYS A 114 11.81 -33.64 -3.05
CA LYS A 114 11.18 -34.50 -4.07
C LYS A 114 10.01 -33.76 -4.71
#